data_AF-A0A0J7I1Y0-F1
#
_entry.id   AF-A0A0J7I1Y0-F1
#
_cell.length_a   1.000
_cell.length_b   1.000
_cell.length_c   1.000
_cell.angle_alpha   90.00
_cell.angle_beta   90.00
_cell.angle_gamma   90.00
#
_symmetry.space_group_name_H-M   'P 1'
#
loop_
_entity.id
_entity.type
_entity.pdbx_description
1 polymer ?
#
loop_
_entity_poly.entity_id
_entity_poly.type
_entity_poly.pdbx_seq_one_letter_code
_entity_poly.pdbx_strand_id
1 'polypeptide(L)'
;MQGQITLSKKERHYQFLYLILMLLAAMIFLGIIFLKGFDSPFSDEDVKGLQSLEQKKEFDSRQKLIQPEMDSTYAMISRISDKSPEPFVENNIYNGINGLASYFHGNEVIDIRKDGYSQVAKFYKMYFDDKKVISTTTEDVKRFEKEVEECRIGFKDKQNRLYERENELRARTQ
;
A
#
# COMPACT_ATOMS: atom_id res chain seq x y z
N MET A 1 52.05 -32.80 67.44
CA MET A 1 51.56 -34.18 67.65
C MET A 1 50.55 -34.50 66.57
N GLN A 2 50.97 -35.21 65.52
CA GLN A 2 50.09 -35.70 64.46
C GLN A 2 49.39 -36.95 64.97
N GLY A 3 48.19 -36.78 65.52
CA GLY A 3 47.31 -37.90 65.85
C GLY A 3 46.80 -38.51 64.55
N GLN A 4 47.37 -39.64 64.13
CA GLN A 4 46.75 -40.48 63.11
C GLN A 4 45.42 -40.99 63.68
N ILE A 5 44.33 -40.32 63.32
CA ILE A 5 42.99 -40.85 63.58
C ILE A 5 42.78 -41.98 62.57
N THR A 6 43.06 -43.21 62.98
CA THR A 6 42.67 -44.41 62.23
C THR A 6 41.16 -44.61 62.38
N LEU A 7 40.36 -43.79 61.70
CA LEU A 7 38.91 -43.98 61.61
C LEU A 7 38.61 -45.27 60.83
N SER A 8 37.69 -46.06 61.37
CA SER A 8 37.22 -47.31 60.76
C SER A 8 36.60 -47.04 59.40
N LYS A 9 36.76 -47.98 58.44
CA LYS A 9 36.26 -47.85 57.04
C LYS A 9 34.78 -47.40 56.96
N LYS A 10 33.96 -47.74 57.97
CA LYS A 10 32.55 -47.30 58.07
C LYS A 10 32.40 -45.80 58.35
N GLU A 11 33.18 -45.23 59.28
CA GLU A 11 33.06 -43.82 59.66
C GLU A 11 33.54 -42.87 58.55
N ARG A 12 34.57 -43.28 57.80
CA ARG A 12 35.03 -42.54 56.61
C ARG A 12 33.96 -42.48 55.52
N HIS A 13 33.14 -43.53 55.39
CA HIS A 13 32.05 -43.55 54.41
C HIS A 13 30.90 -42.60 54.80
N TYR A 14 30.58 -42.53 56.10
CA TYR A 14 29.61 -41.56 56.61
C TYR A 14 30.08 -40.11 56.48
N GLN A 15 31.36 -39.84 56.77
CA GLN A 15 31.94 -38.51 56.57
C GLN A 15 31.95 -38.10 55.09
N PHE A 16 32.25 -39.05 54.19
CA PHE A 16 32.20 -38.80 52.75
C PHE A 16 30.78 -38.51 52.25
N LEU A 17 29.78 -39.27 52.69
CA LEU A 17 28.37 -39.02 52.40
C LEU A 17 27.90 -37.66 52.92
N TYR A 18 28.32 -37.28 54.12
CA TYR A 18 27.98 -35.98 54.70
C TYR A 18 28.57 -34.82 53.88
N LEU A 19 29.81 -34.94 53.41
CA LEU A 19 30.44 -33.94 52.53
C LEU A 19 29.72 -33.82 51.18
N ILE A 20 29.29 -34.94 50.59
CA ILE A 20 28.49 -34.92 49.35
C ILE A 20 27.15 -34.21 49.58
N LEU A 21 26.47 -34.50 50.68
CA LEU A 21 25.19 -33.84 51.00
C LEU A 21 25.36 -32.34 51.24
N MET A 22 26.41 -31.93 51.94
CA MET A 22 26.78 -30.51 52.12
C MET A 22 27.05 -29.83 50.78
N LEU A 23 27.78 -30.48 49.88
CA LEU A 23 28.09 -29.94 48.55
C LEU A 23 26.81 -29.79 47.70
N LEU A 24 25.94 -30.79 47.70
CA LEU A 24 24.66 -30.72 46.98
C LEU A 24 23.77 -29.61 47.55
N ALA A 25 23.69 -29.49 48.87
CA ALA A 25 22.94 -28.41 49.51
C ALA A 25 23.49 -27.03 49.13
N ALA A 26 24.82 -26.84 49.14
CA ALA A 26 25.45 -25.60 48.72
C ALA A 26 25.18 -25.26 47.24
N MET A 27 25.23 -26.26 46.35
CA MET A 27 24.90 -26.10 44.93
C MET A 27 23.43 -25.69 44.73
N ILE A 28 22.50 -26.28 45.48
CA ILE A 28 21.07 -25.91 45.43
C ILE A 28 20.86 -24.49 45.93
N PHE A 29 21.47 -24.11 47.05
CA PHE A 29 21.36 -22.76 47.59
C PHE A 29 21.93 -21.71 46.62
N LEU A 30 23.10 -21.97 46.04
CA LEU A 30 23.69 -21.09 45.03
C LEU A 30 22.79 -21.02 43.78
N GLY A 31 22.25 -22.14 43.32
CA GLY A 31 21.30 -22.19 42.21
C GLY A 31 20.07 -21.31 42.45
N ILE A 32 19.45 -21.41 43.63
CA ILE A 32 18.28 -20.58 44.00
C ILE A 32 18.65 -19.09 44.06
N ILE A 33 19.80 -18.74 44.65
CA ILE A 33 20.24 -17.34 44.76
C ILE A 33 20.51 -16.73 43.37
N PHE A 34 21.19 -17.45 42.49
CA PHE A 34 21.48 -16.98 41.13
C PHE A 34 20.23 -16.89 40.26
N LEU A 35 19.29 -17.84 40.36
CA LEU A 35 18.08 -17.86 39.56
C LEU A 35 17.02 -16.86 40.03
N LYS A 36 17.05 -16.43 41.29
CA LYS A 36 16.08 -15.46 41.84
C LYS A 36 16.20 -14.05 41.25
N GLY A 37 17.36 -13.70 40.66
CA GLY A 37 17.62 -12.41 40.02
C GLY A 37 17.79 -12.47 38.50
N PHE A 38 17.50 -13.63 37.89
CA PHE A 38 17.60 -13.79 36.44
C PHE A 38 16.25 -13.43 35.82
N ASP A 39 16.10 -12.20 35.35
CA ASP A 39 14.96 -11.82 34.52
C ASP A 39 14.99 -12.67 33.24
N SER A 40 13.89 -13.38 32.98
CA SER A 40 13.76 -14.25 31.81
C SER A 40 14.10 -13.47 30.54
N PRO A 41 14.99 -13.97 29.66
CA PRO A 41 15.26 -13.35 28.37
C PRO A 41 13.99 -13.32 27.49
N PHE A 42 13.00 -14.18 27.79
CA PHE A 42 11.66 -14.12 27.22
C PHE A 42 10.75 -13.17 28.00
N SER A 43 11.16 -11.90 28.13
CA SER A 43 10.33 -10.88 28.78
C SER A 43 9.16 -10.49 27.87
N ASP A 44 8.11 -9.89 28.44
CA ASP A 44 6.92 -9.42 27.69
C ASP A 44 7.25 -8.50 26.50
N GLU A 45 8.45 -7.90 26.47
CA GLU A 45 8.97 -7.09 25.37
C GLU A 45 9.21 -7.93 24.10
N ASP A 46 9.75 -9.14 24.23
CA ASP A 46 9.99 -10.05 23.10
C ASP A 46 8.68 -10.55 22.50
N VAL A 47 7.67 -10.79 23.34
CA VAL A 47 6.32 -11.19 22.90
C VAL A 47 5.65 -10.07 22.10
N LYS A 48 5.77 -8.81 22.56
CA LYS A 48 5.28 -7.64 21.81
C LYS A 48 6.04 -7.43 20.51
N GLY A 49 7.36 -7.64 20.52
CA GLY A 49 8.20 -7.61 19.33
C GLY A 49 7.72 -8.62 18.29
N LEU A 50 7.46 -9.86 18.71
CA LEU A 50 6.97 -10.93 17.85
C LEU A 50 5.58 -10.62 17.25
N GLN A 51 4.65 -10.12 18.07
CA GLN A 51 3.32 -9.70 17.59
C GLN A 51 3.41 -8.55 16.57
N SER A 52 4.31 -7.59 16.80
CA SER A 52 4.51 -6.48 15.85
C SER A 52 5.09 -6.95 14.51
N LEU A 53 5.98 -7.95 14.53
CA LEU A 53 6.55 -8.56 13.34
C LEU A 53 5.49 -9.34 12.55
N GLU A 54 4.62 -10.07 13.26
CA GLU A 54 3.51 -10.79 12.64
C GLU A 54 2.53 -9.84 11.96
N GLN A 55 2.15 -8.74 12.62
CA GLN A 55 1.30 -7.69 12.04
C GLN A 55 1.92 -7.04 10.80
N LYS A 56 3.23 -6.76 10.81
CA LYS A 56 3.94 -6.22 9.63
C LYS A 56 3.94 -7.21 8.47
N LYS A 57 4.17 -8.49 8.75
CA LYS A 57 4.15 -9.55 7.75
C LYS A 57 2.75 -9.73 7.15
N GLU A 58 1.71 -9.65 7.97
CA GLU A 58 0.33 -9.69 7.49
C GLU A 58 0.03 -8.48 6.59
N PHE A 59 0.41 -7.26 7.03
CA PHE A 59 0.28 -6.07 6.20
C PHE A 59 0.99 -6.23 4.85
N ASP A 60 2.25 -6.68 4.84
CA ASP A 60 3.02 -6.84 3.60
C ASP A 60 2.38 -7.89 2.66
N SER A 61 1.77 -8.94 3.22
CA SER A 61 1.00 -9.93 2.46
C SER A 61 -0.24 -9.28 1.81
N ARG A 62 -1.01 -8.53 2.59
CA ARG A 62 -2.19 -7.79 2.11
C ARG A 62 -1.83 -6.74 1.07
N GLN A 63 -0.75 -6.00 1.29
CA GLN A 63 -0.21 -5.03 0.35
C GLN A 63 0.08 -5.67 -1.01
N LYS A 64 0.71 -6.84 -1.05
CA LYS A 64 0.99 -7.55 -2.31
C LYS A 64 -0.28 -7.96 -3.07
N LEU A 65 -1.36 -8.25 -2.35
CA LEU A 65 -2.65 -8.62 -2.96
C LEU A 65 -3.35 -7.40 -3.59
N ILE A 66 -3.29 -6.23 -2.95
CA ILE A 66 -3.94 -5.01 -3.44
C ILE A 66 -3.09 -4.22 -4.45
N GLN A 67 -1.78 -4.44 -4.48
CA GLN A 67 -0.85 -3.77 -5.38
C GLN A 67 -1.28 -3.81 -6.87
N PRO A 68 -1.74 -4.94 -7.45
CA PRO A 68 -2.15 -4.98 -8.85
C PRO A 68 -3.37 -4.12 -9.14
N GLU A 69 -4.32 -4.03 -8.21
CA GLU A 69 -5.50 -3.17 -8.33
C GLU A 69 -5.09 -1.70 -8.29
N MET A 70 -4.16 -1.34 -7.40
CA MET A 70 -3.61 0.02 -7.32
C MET A 70 -2.90 0.42 -8.61
N ASP A 71 -2.03 -0.43 -9.14
CA ASP A 71 -1.25 -0.17 -10.35
C ASP A 71 -2.13 -0.13 -11.60
N SER A 72 -3.09 -1.05 -11.71
CA SER A 72 -4.02 -1.10 -12.83
C SER A 72 -4.97 0.10 -12.84
N THR A 73 -5.51 0.51 -11.68
CA THR A 73 -6.35 1.70 -11.55
C THR A 73 -5.58 2.95 -11.98
N TYR A 74 -4.34 3.12 -11.51
CA TYR A 74 -3.49 4.23 -11.94
C TYR A 74 -3.21 4.23 -13.44
N ALA A 75 -2.92 3.06 -14.01
CA ALA A 75 -2.68 2.91 -15.44
C ALA A 75 -3.93 3.24 -16.27
N MET A 76 -5.12 2.84 -15.82
CA MET A 76 -6.38 3.18 -16.48
C MET A 76 -6.63 4.69 -16.47
N ILE A 77 -6.46 5.36 -15.32
CA ILE A 77 -6.61 6.82 -15.21
C ILE A 77 -5.59 7.54 -16.09
N SER A 78 -4.32 7.09 -16.08
CA SER A 78 -3.24 7.72 -16.83
C SER A 78 -3.38 7.61 -18.34
N ARG A 79 -4.10 6.58 -18.83
CA ARG A 79 -4.41 6.41 -20.26
C ARG A 79 -5.51 7.34 -20.78
N ILE A 80 -6.25 8.01 -19.88
CA ILE A 80 -7.22 9.03 -20.28
C ILE A 80 -6.46 10.19 -20.92
N SER A 81 -6.83 10.48 -22.17
CA SER A 81 -6.19 11.47 -23.03
C SER A 81 -7.27 12.33 -23.69
N ASP A 82 -7.32 12.38 -25.02
CA ASP A 82 -8.01 13.42 -25.76
C ASP A 82 -9.50 13.14 -26.02
N LYS A 83 -10.00 12.02 -25.51
CA LYS A 83 -11.40 11.62 -25.66
C LYS A 83 -11.95 11.17 -24.33
N SER A 84 -13.16 11.64 -24.03
CA SER A 84 -13.88 11.29 -22.81
C SER A 84 -13.92 9.76 -22.64
N PRO A 85 -13.59 9.24 -21.44
CA PRO A 85 -13.54 7.80 -21.22
C PRO A 85 -14.91 7.16 -21.46
N GLU A 86 -14.91 5.94 -21.99
CA GLU A 86 -16.14 5.18 -22.16
C GLU A 86 -16.76 4.84 -20.80
N PRO A 87 -18.10 4.76 -20.67
CA PRO A 87 -18.77 4.50 -19.39
C PRO A 87 -18.27 3.23 -18.68
N PHE A 88 -17.90 2.20 -19.43
CA PHE A 88 -17.32 0.97 -18.89
C PHE A 88 -15.96 1.21 -18.23
N VAL A 89 -15.10 2.01 -18.86
CA VAL A 89 -13.77 2.37 -18.33
C VAL A 89 -13.91 3.22 -17.08
N GLU A 90 -14.81 4.20 -17.11
CA GLU A 90 -15.14 5.05 -15.96
C GLU A 90 -15.63 4.20 -14.77
N ASN A 91 -16.55 3.26 -15.00
CA ASN A 91 -17.05 2.36 -13.95
C ASN A 91 -15.93 1.48 -13.37
N ASN A 92 -15.03 0.96 -14.20
CA ASN A 92 -13.90 0.16 -13.73
C ASN A 92 -12.93 0.98 -12.87
N ILE A 93 -12.66 2.23 -13.24
CA ILE A 93 -11.84 3.15 -12.43
C ILE A 93 -12.52 3.42 -11.09
N TYR A 94 -13.82 3.71 -11.07
CA TYR A 94 -14.55 3.88 -9.80
C TYR A 94 -14.52 2.65 -8.91
N ASN A 95 -14.69 1.46 -9.49
CA ASN A 95 -14.60 0.21 -8.75
C ASN A 95 -13.21 0.04 -8.13
N GLY A 96 -12.14 0.29 -8.89
CA GLY A 96 -10.77 0.22 -8.36
C GLY A 96 -10.50 1.24 -7.26
N ILE A 97 -10.97 2.48 -7.41
CA ILE A 97 -10.87 3.52 -6.37
C ILE A 97 -11.62 3.10 -5.09
N ASN A 98 -12.84 2.60 -5.23
CA ASN A 98 -13.66 2.16 -4.10
C ASN A 98 -13.08 0.90 -3.43
N GLY A 99 -12.50 -0.01 -4.23
CA GLY A 99 -11.76 -1.17 -3.74
C GLY A 99 -10.60 -0.73 -2.85
N LEU A 100 -9.75 0.17 -3.33
CA LEU A 100 -8.65 0.74 -2.55
C LEU A 100 -9.12 1.44 -1.27
N ALA A 101 -10.20 2.22 -1.35
CA ALA A 101 -10.74 2.94 -0.20
C ALA A 101 -11.30 2.03 0.89
N SER A 102 -11.81 0.84 0.53
CA SER A 102 -12.47 -0.08 1.46
C SER A 102 -11.64 -1.30 1.83
N TYR A 103 -10.52 -1.56 1.13
CA TYR A 103 -9.74 -2.79 1.27
C TYR A 103 -9.32 -3.07 2.72
N PHE A 104 -8.84 -2.07 3.46
CA PHE A 104 -8.40 -2.24 4.85
C PHE A 104 -9.50 -1.97 5.89
N HIS A 105 -10.73 -1.64 5.49
CA HIS A 105 -11.86 -1.56 6.43
C HIS A 105 -12.39 -2.95 6.83
N GLY A 106 -12.26 -3.94 5.94
CA GLY A 106 -12.68 -5.33 6.19
C GLY A 106 -11.57 -6.28 6.64
N ASN A 107 -10.32 -5.82 6.67
CA ASN A 107 -9.16 -6.62 7.08
C ASN A 107 -8.59 -6.05 8.39
N GLU A 108 -8.53 -6.89 9.44
CA GLU A 108 -8.06 -6.52 10.79
C GLU A 108 -6.53 -6.37 10.88
N VAL A 109 -5.95 -5.50 10.05
CA VAL A 109 -4.53 -5.16 10.14
C VAL A 109 -4.37 -3.94 11.04
N ILE A 110 -3.49 -4.00 12.05
CA ILE A 110 -3.27 -2.90 13.01
C ILE A 110 -2.20 -1.90 12.51
N ASP A 111 -1.44 -2.26 11.47
CA ASP A 111 -0.38 -1.42 10.90
C ASP A 111 -0.91 -0.07 10.39
N ILE A 112 -0.27 1.03 10.83
CA ILE A 112 -0.63 2.42 10.48
C ILE A 112 -0.55 2.72 8.98
N ARG A 113 0.25 1.97 8.22
CA ARG A 113 0.41 2.16 6.77
C ARG A 113 -0.89 1.92 6.01
N LYS A 114 -1.82 1.16 6.58
CA LYS A 114 -3.14 0.90 5.98
C LYS A 114 -3.94 2.18 5.72
N ASP A 115 -3.77 3.20 6.57
CA ASP A 115 -4.50 4.46 6.46
C ASP A 115 -4.09 5.25 5.20
N GLY A 116 -2.91 4.96 4.66
CA GLY A 116 -2.43 5.51 3.40
C GLY A 116 -3.32 5.15 2.20
N TYR A 117 -3.95 3.97 2.20
CA TYR A 117 -4.76 3.51 1.07
C TYR A 117 -6.04 4.34 0.87
N SER A 118 -6.64 4.83 1.97
CA SER A 118 -7.75 5.79 1.88
C SER A 118 -7.30 7.11 1.23
N GLN A 119 -6.08 7.56 1.52
CA GLN A 119 -5.52 8.76 0.91
C GLN A 119 -5.20 8.55 -0.57
N VAL A 120 -4.63 7.39 -0.93
CA VAL A 120 -4.38 7.00 -2.33
C VAL A 120 -5.69 6.97 -3.12
N ALA A 121 -6.76 6.41 -2.58
CA ALA A 121 -8.06 6.39 -3.23
C ALA A 121 -8.61 7.82 -3.46
N LYS A 122 -8.48 8.71 -2.48
CA LYS A 122 -8.86 10.14 -2.64
C LYS A 122 -8.04 10.81 -3.73
N PHE A 123 -6.73 10.57 -3.76
CA PHE A 123 -5.85 11.09 -4.79
C PHE A 123 -6.24 10.57 -6.19
N TYR A 124 -6.51 9.28 -6.33
CA TYR A 124 -6.94 8.69 -7.61
C TYR A 124 -8.27 9.26 -8.09
N LYS A 125 -9.22 9.50 -7.17
CA LYS A 125 -10.47 10.18 -7.51
C LYS A 125 -10.23 11.58 -8.07
N MET A 126 -9.45 12.39 -7.34
CA MET A 126 -9.09 13.74 -7.79
C MET A 126 -8.38 13.71 -9.15
N TYR A 127 -7.40 12.82 -9.32
CA TYR A 127 -6.65 12.68 -10.57
C TYR A 127 -7.54 12.24 -11.75
N PHE A 128 -8.50 11.34 -11.50
CA PHE A 128 -9.48 10.93 -12.50
C PHE A 128 -10.40 12.09 -12.90
N ASP A 129 -10.92 12.83 -11.92
CA ASP A 129 -11.80 13.98 -12.15
C ASP A 129 -11.08 15.05 -13.01
N ASP A 130 -9.82 15.36 -12.67
CA ASP A 130 -9.00 16.30 -13.45
C ASP A 130 -8.76 15.80 -14.88
N LYS A 131 -8.40 14.52 -15.03
CA LYS A 131 -8.20 13.89 -16.34
C LYS A 131 -9.46 13.93 -17.20
N LYS A 132 -10.63 13.70 -16.60
CA LYS A 132 -11.92 13.77 -17.29
C LYS A 132 -12.20 15.18 -17.81
N VAL A 133 -11.98 16.21 -16.98
CA VAL A 133 -12.15 17.61 -17.40
C VAL A 133 -11.22 17.96 -18.56
N ILE A 134 -9.94 17.62 -18.45
CA ILE A 134 -8.95 17.88 -19.53
C ILE A 134 -9.37 17.18 -20.82
N SER A 135 -9.80 15.92 -20.71
CA SER A 135 -10.20 15.09 -21.82
C SER A 135 -11.40 15.66 -22.58
N THR A 136 -12.49 15.95 -21.86
CA THR A 136 -13.71 16.52 -22.45
C THR A 136 -13.45 17.91 -23.03
N THR A 137 -12.66 18.75 -22.34
CA THR A 137 -12.27 20.07 -22.87
C THR A 137 -11.48 19.96 -24.16
N THR A 138 -10.55 19.01 -24.24
CA THR A 138 -9.73 18.78 -25.44
C THR A 138 -10.58 18.27 -26.60
N GLU A 139 -11.53 17.37 -26.32
CA GLU A 139 -12.50 16.87 -27.29
C GLU A 139 -13.39 18.00 -27.85
N ASP A 140 -13.88 18.87 -26.98
CA ASP A 140 -14.68 20.04 -27.36
C ASP A 140 -13.88 21.04 -28.19
N VAL A 141 -12.63 21.35 -27.82
CA VAL A 141 -11.75 22.23 -28.60
C VAL A 141 -11.54 21.68 -30.02
N LYS A 142 -11.22 20.40 -30.15
CA LYS A 142 -11.05 19.75 -31.47
C LYS A 142 -12.33 19.81 -32.31
N ARG A 143 -13.51 19.63 -31.67
CA ARG A 143 -14.80 19.76 -32.35
C ARG A 143 -15.01 21.19 -32.85
N PHE A 144 -14.81 22.19 -31.99
CA PHE A 144 -15.02 23.59 -32.35
C PHE A 144 -14.03 24.08 -33.41
N GLU A 145 -12.77 23.67 -33.35
CA GLU A 145 -11.79 23.95 -34.41
C GLU A 145 -12.26 23.45 -35.77
N LYS A 146 -12.78 22.22 -35.81
CA LYS A 146 -13.34 21.63 -37.04
C LYS A 146 -14.57 22.39 -37.53
N GLU A 147 -15.53 22.71 -36.64
CA GLU A 147 -16.74 23.47 -36.99
C GLU A 147 -16.40 24.87 -37.54
N VAL A 148 -15.41 25.54 -36.94
CA VAL A 148 -14.93 26.85 -37.40
C VAL A 148 -14.28 26.75 -38.78
N GLU A 149 -13.47 25.72 -39.02
CA GLU A 149 -12.84 25.52 -40.33
C GLU A 149 -13.89 25.21 -41.42
N GLU A 150 -14.85 24.34 -41.13
CA GLU A 150 -15.98 24.06 -42.03
C GLU A 150 -16.81 25.32 -42.32
N CYS A 151 -17.05 26.16 -41.30
CA CYS A 151 -17.72 27.45 -41.47
C CYS A 151 -16.93 28.41 -42.37
N ARG A 152 -15.61 28.51 -42.18
CA ARG A 152 -14.72 29.34 -43.01
C ARG A 152 -14.71 28.90 -44.46
N ILE A 153 -14.60 27.59 -44.70
CA ILE A 153 -14.66 27.01 -46.05
C ILE A 153 -16.01 27.33 -46.69
N GLY A 154 -17.12 27.08 -45.97
CA GLY A 154 -18.47 27.35 -46.47
C GLY A 154 -18.73 28.84 -46.74
N PHE A 155 -18.18 29.74 -45.92
CA PHE A 155 -18.24 31.18 -46.15
C PHE A 155 -17.51 31.57 -47.43
N LYS A 156 -16.28 31.09 -47.63
CA LYS A 156 -15.48 31.36 -48.83
C LYS A 156 -16.13 30.81 -50.10
N ASP A 157 -16.69 29.60 -50.05
CA ASP A 157 -17.43 29.00 -51.18
C ASP A 157 -18.66 29.85 -51.55
N LYS A 158 -19.45 30.27 -50.56
CA LYS A 158 -20.60 31.16 -50.81
C LYS A 158 -20.18 32.51 -51.38
N GLN A 159 -19.10 33.11 -50.88
CA GLN A 159 -18.58 34.37 -51.40
C GLN A 159 -18.16 34.24 -52.86
N ASN A 160 -17.45 33.16 -53.22
CA ASN A 160 -17.04 32.90 -54.60
C ASN A 160 -18.26 32.72 -55.53
N ARG A 161 -19.25 31.90 -55.13
CA ARG A 161 -20.48 31.70 -55.92
C ARG A 161 -21.26 32.99 -56.15
N LEU A 162 -21.32 33.88 -55.14
CA LEU A 162 -21.99 35.18 -55.30
C LEU A 162 -21.24 36.06 -56.30
N TYR A 163 -19.91 36.11 -56.21
CA TYR A 163 -19.08 36.87 -57.14
C TYR A 163 -19.20 36.36 -58.58
N GLU A 164 -19.17 35.05 -58.79
CA GLU A 164 -19.42 34.42 -60.09
C GLU A 164 -20.80 34.78 -60.65
N ARG A 165 -21.84 34.68 -59.83
CA ARG A 165 -23.21 35.02 -60.23
C ARG A 165 -23.36 36.50 -60.59
N GLU A 166 -22.74 37.41 -59.85
CA GLU A 166 -22.74 38.85 -60.18
C GLU A 166 -22.06 39.12 -61.52
N ASN A 167 -20.93 38.45 -61.80
CA ASN A 167 -20.24 38.58 -63.08
C ASN A 167 -21.09 38.05 -64.24
N GLU A 168 -21.76 36.91 -64.08
CA GLU A 168 -22.69 36.37 -65.08
C GLU A 168 -23.86 37.33 -65.36
N LEU A 169 -24.43 37.94 -64.31
CA LEU A 169 -25.51 38.92 -64.47
C LEU A 169 -25.04 40.17 -65.22
N ARG A 170 -23.84 40.68 -64.91
CA ARG A 170 -23.23 41.82 -65.61
C ARG A 170 -22.96 41.50 -67.08
N ALA A 171 -22.46 40.30 -67.39
CA ALA A 171 -22.20 39.87 -68.75
C ALA A 171 -23.48 39.75 -69.60
N ARG A 172 -24.65 39.55 -68.98
CA ARG A 172 -25.96 39.49 -69.67
C ARG A 172 -26.63 40.85 -69.86
N THR A 173 -26.15 41.88 -69.18
CA THR A 173 -26.74 43.24 -69.20
C THR A 173 -25.93 44.24 -70.02
N GLN A 174 -24.78 43.82 -70.57
CA GLN A 174 -24.03 44.51 -71.64
C GLN A 174 -24.36 43.88 -72.99
#